data_AF-A0AAE0IV21-F1
#
_entry.id   AF-A0AAE0IV21-F1
#
_cell.length_a   1.000
_cell.length_b   1.000
_cell.length_c   1.000
_cell.angle_alpha   90.00
_cell.angle_beta   90.00
_cell.angle_gamma   90.00
#
_symmetry.space_group_name_H-M   'P 1'
#
loop_
_entity.id
_entity.type
_entity.pdbx_description
1 polymer ?
#
loop_
_entity_poly.entity_id
_entity_poly.type
_entity_poly.pdbx_seq_one_letter_code
_entity_poly.pdbx_strand_id
1 'polypeptide(L)' 'MQACNQCRQRRHRCDGGRPQCGRYNTLRNSCDYPGAAGLRRHAGIEAKLKDLRENT' A
#
# COMPACT_ATOMS: atom_id res chain seq x y z
N MET A 1 6.03 2.99 -12.53
CA MET A 1 6.37 1.77 -11.75
C MET A 1 6.10 2.02 -10.27
N GLN A 2 5.30 1.19 -9.61
CA GLN A 2 5.00 1.34 -8.18
C GLN A 2 6.05 0.58 -7.36
N ALA A 3 6.57 1.18 -6.28
CA ALA A 3 7.51 0.50 -5.39
C ALA A 3 6.76 -0.38 -4.35
N CYS A 4 7.32 -1.53 -4.01
CA CYS A 4 6.80 -2.39 -2.94
C CYS A 4 6.96 -1.72 -1.55
N ASN A 5 6.18 -2.15 -0.57
CA ASN A 5 6.14 -1.58 0.78
C ASN A 5 7.51 -1.66 1.47
N GLN A 6 8.28 -2.73 1.26
CA GLN A 6 9.59 -2.88 1.89
C GLN A 6 10.63 -1.92 1.28
N CYS A 7 10.63 -1.75 -0.04
CA CYS A 7 11.49 -0.75 -0.69
C CYS A 7 11.13 0.67 -0.27
N ARG A 8 9.83 0.97 -0.10
CA ARG A 8 9.36 2.28 0.40
C ARG A 8 9.83 2.54 1.83
N GLN A 9 9.65 1.57 2.73
CA GLN A 9 10.06 1.68 4.13
C GLN A 9 11.58 1.82 4.29
N ARG A 10 12.36 1.05 3.53
CA ARG A 10 13.83 1.09 3.56
C ARG A 10 14.45 2.16 2.66
N ARG A 11 13.61 2.95 1.97
CA ARG A 11 14.02 4.02 1.04
C ARG A 11 15.04 3.58 -0.01
N HIS A 12 14.93 2.34 -0.49
CA HIS A 12 15.78 1.81 -1.55
C HIS A 12 15.05 1.83 -2.90
N ARG A 13 15.83 1.79 -3.98
CA ARG A 13 15.28 1.64 -5.34
C ARG A 13 14.50 0.32 -5.45
N CYS A 14 13.30 0.39 -6.03
CA CYS A 14 12.49 -0.78 -6.35
C CYS A 14 12.46 -0.95 -7.88
N ASP A 15 12.79 -2.14 -8.36
CA ASP A 15 12.76 -2.51 -9.77
C ASP A 15 11.34 -2.84 -10.28
N GLY A 16 10.37 -3.04 -9.38
CA GLY A 16 8.98 -3.27 -9.76
C GLY A 16 8.67 -4.70 -10.23
N GLY A 17 9.61 -5.65 -10.13
CA GLY A 17 9.37 -7.06 -10.46
C GLY A 17 8.21 -7.67 -9.67
N ARG A 18 7.45 -8.55 -10.32
CA ARG A 18 6.32 -9.30 -9.74
C ARG A 18 6.51 -10.80 -10.00
N PRO A 19 6.21 -11.68 -9.01
CA PRO A 19 5.56 -11.43 -7.72
C PRO A 19 6.45 -10.78 -6.66
N GLN A 20 7.77 -10.80 -6.84
CA GLN A 20 8.73 -10.10 -5.96
C GLN A 20 9.65 -9.21 -6.79
N CYS A 21 10.01 -8.05 -6.25
CA CYS A 21 11.05 -7.22 -6.86
C CYS A 21 12.42 -7.91 -6.75
N GLY A 22 13.31 -7.67 -7.71
CA GLY A 22 14.60 -8.33 -7.86
C GLY A 22 15.43 -8.37 -6.58
N ARG A 23 15.46 -7.28 -5.80
CA ARG A 23 16.18 -7.25 -4.51
C ARG A 23 15.64 -8.30 -3.53
N TYR A 24 14.33 -8.39 -3.37
CA TYR A 24 13.70 -9.29 -2.41
C TYR A 24 13.59 -10.72 -2.91
N ASN A 25 13.60 -10.92 -4.23
CA ASN A 25 13.74 -12.22 -4.86
C ASN A 25 15.08 -12.89 -4.49
N THR A 26 16.19 -12.16 -4.55
CA THR A 26 17.51 -12.69 -4.15
C THR A 26 17.61 -12.98 -2.66
N LEU A 27 17.02 -12.10 -1.84
CA LEU A 27 17.02 -12.22 -0.39
C LEU A 27 16.02 -13.26 0.15
N ARG A 28 15.16 -13.84 -0.72
CA ARG A 28 14.02 -14.71 -0.36
C ARG A 28 13.14 -14.13 0.76
N ASN A 29 13.07 -12.81 0.83
CA ASN A 29 12.29 -12.07 1.83
C ASN A 29 10.92 -11.72 1.27
N SER A 30 9.95 -11.44 2.15
CA SER A 30 8.61 -11.03 1.72
C SER A 30 8.66 -9.70 0.94
N CYS A 31 7.97 -9.69 -0.20
CA CYS A 31 7.80 -8.51 -1.03
C CYS A 31 6.30 -8.28 -1.19
N ASP A 32 5.80 -7.23 -0.58
CA ASP A 32 4.38 -6.87 -0.59
C ASP A 32 4.23 -5.54 -1.31
N TYR A 33 3.40 -5.51 -2.35
CA TYR A 33 3.06 -4.26 -3.01
C TYR A 33 1.85 -3.65 -2.33
N PRO A 34 1.83 -2.32 -2.15
CA PRO A 34 0.64 -1.66 -1.62
C PRO A 34 -0.56 -2.02 -2.51
N GLY A 35 -1.52 -2.74 -1.94
CA GLY A 35 -2.81 -2.98 -2.58
C GLY A 35 -3.52 -1.66 -2.89
N ALA A 36 -4.44 -1.67 -3.85
CA ALA A 36 -5.27 -0.52 -4.16
C ALA A 36 -5.82 0.06 -2.85
N ALA A 37 -5.47 1.31 -2.55
CA ALA A 37 -5.74 2.00 -1.30
C ALA A 37 -7.24 2.28 -1.05
N GLY A 38 -8.14 1.42 -1.54
CA GLY A 38 -9.59 1.56 -1.44
C GLY A 38 -10.10 1.40 -0.01
N LEU A 39 -9.60 0.42 0.75
CA LEU A 39 -10.12 0.14 2.09
C LEU A 39 -9.88 1.28 3.10
N ARG A 40 -8.69 1.91 3.09
CA ARG A 40 -8.41 3.04 4.01
C ARG A 40 -9.17 4.30 3.64
N ARG A 41 -9.45 4.53 2.35
CA ARG A 41 -10.30 5.64 1.91
C ARG A 41 -11.76 5.39 2.28
N HIS A 42 -12.24 4.16 2.16
CA HIS A 42 -13.62 3.81 2.54
C HIS A 42 -13.86 4.10 4.02
N ALA A 43 -12.97 3.67 4.92
CA ALA A 43 -13.12 3.97 6.35
C ALA A 43 -13.19 5.49 6.66
N GLY A 44 -12.40 6.31 5.96
CA GLY A 44 -12.44 7.77 6.10
C GLY A 44 -13.71 8.40 5.49
N ILE A 45 -14.22 7.84 4.40
CA ILE A 45 -15.48 8.26 3.76
C ILE A 45 -16.67 7.87 4.64
N GLU A 46 -16.69 6.66 5.21
CA GLU A 46 -17.74 6.18 6.11
C GLU A 46 -17.81 7.01 7.39
N ALA A 47 -16.67 7.31 8.01
CA ALA A 47 -16.62 8.19 9.19
C ALA A 47 -17.18 9.58 8.88
N LYS A 48 -16.87 10.14 7.70
CA LYS A 48 -17.37 11.45 7.27
C LYS A 48 -18.86 11.42 6.88
N LEU A 49 -19.34 10.31 6.31
CA LEU A 49 -20.77 10.11 6.04
C LEU A 49 -21.58 10.00 7.33
N LYS A 50 -21.02 9.34 8.36
CA LYS A 50 -21.65 9.22 9.68
C LYS A 50 -21.80 10.60 10.34
N ASP A 51 -20.71 11.39 10.35
CA ASP A 51 -20.68 12.74 10.89
C ASP A 51 -21.68 13.70 10.19
N LEU A 52 -21.80 13.60 8.87
CA LEU A 52 -22.77 14.37 8.08
C LEU A 52 -24.22 13.98 8.40
N ARG A 53 -24.49 12.69 8.66
CA ARG A 53 -25.82 12.19 9.03
C ARG A 53 -26.25 12.61 10.44
N GLU A 54 -25.30 12.78 11.37
CA GLU A 54 -25.55 13.18 12.75
C GLU A 54 -25.72 14.70 12.91
N ASN A 55 -25.34 15.51 11.91
CA ASN A 55 -25.49 16.98 11.89
C ASN A 55 -26.61 17.50 10.96
N THR A 56 -27.46 16.61 10.42
CA THR A 56 -28.70 16.96 9.70
C THR A 56 -29.91 16.65 10.57
#